data_AF-B8AL49-F1
#
_entry.id   AF-B8AL49-F1
#
_cell.length_a   1.000
_cell.length_b   1.000
_cell.length_c   1.000
_cell.angle_alpha   90.00
_cell.angle_beta   90.00
_cell.angle_gamma   90.00
#
_symmetry.space_group_name_H-M   'P 1'
#
loop_
_entity.id
_entity.type
_entity.pdbx_description
1 polymer ?
#
loop_
_entity_poly.entity_id
_entity_poly.type
_entity_poly.pdbx_seq_one_letter_code
_entity_poly.pdbx_strand_id
1 'polypeptide(L)'
;MMEPGVEKKKQQMELVDVESGGLPVERQDSLFREAVRAEHAGAAHWDEQDSWGRTMSLAFQCVGILYGDIGTSPLYVYSSTFEHGIGHPDDVVGVLSLIVYSFMLFTVIKIVFVALHANDHGDGGTFALYSLISRHAKVSLIPNHQAEDELISGYSSSGKPSATLRRAHWLKQLLEASKAAKISLFLLTILAIAMVISDAVLTPPISVLSAVGGLREKVPHLTTDQIVWITVAILVVLFAIQRYGTDKVGYSFAPIILLWLLLIGATGLYNLIKHDISVLRAFNPKYIIDYFRRNKKEGWLSLGSILLCFTGSEALFANLGYFSIRSIQLSFSFALLPSVLLTYIGQAAFLSKNPKNVANTFFAATPSKKERRRKW
;
A
#
# COMPACT_ATOMS: atom_id res chain seq x y z
N MET A 1 9.75 77.10 57.42
CA MET A 1 9.85 77.49 56.00
C MET A 1 8.76 76.73 55.26
N MET A 2 7.72 77.45 54.82
CA MET A 2 6.60 77.14 53.89
C MET A 2 6.13 75.67 53.65
N GLU A 3 4.95 75.31 54.20
CA GLU A 3 3.63 74.99 53.56
C GLU A 3 3.54 74.45 52.09
N PRO A 4 2.42 73.79 51.67
CA PRO A 4 2.28 72.34 51.47
C PRO A 4 1.67 71.96 50.09
N GLY A 5 1.38 70.67 49.84
CA GLY A 5 0.74 70.27 48.58
C GLY A 5 0.19 68.84 48.50
N VAL A 6 -0.99 68.66 49.10
CA VAL A 6 -2.07 67.75 48.67
C VAL A 6 -1.95 66.25 49.00
N GLU A 7 -2.65 65.96 50.09
CA GLU A 7 -3.22 64.71 50.55
C GLU A 7 -4.28 64.12 49.58
N LYS A 8 -4.42 62.79 49.59
CA LYS A 8 -5.61 61.99 49.23
C LYS A 8 -6.15 62.06 47.78
N LYS A 9 -5.88 60.99 47.04
CA LYS A 9 -6.93 60.25 46.31
C LYS A 9 -6.64 58.74 46.31
N LYS A 10 -7.26 58.04 47.26
CA LYS A 10 -7.50 56.60 47.19
C LYS A 10 -8.70 56.39 46.25
N GLN A 11 -8.47 55.84 45.06
CA GLN A 11 -9.44 55.18 44.18
C GLN A 11 -8.58 54.51 43.08
N GLN A 12 -8.21 53.24 43.24
CA GLN A 12 -8.92 52.10 42.63
C GLN A 12 -8.93 52.19 41.09
N MET A 13 -7.91 51.61 40.46
CA MET A 13 -7.85 51.16 39.05
C MET A 13 -6.48 50.49 38.91
N GLU A 14 -6.36 49.23 39.32
CA GLU A 14 -6.49 48.06 38.44
C GLU A 14 -5.36 48.05 37.40
N LEU A 15 -4.37 47.19 37.63
CA LEU A 15 -3.39 46.80 36.63
C LEU A 15 -4.18 46.26 35.43
N VAL A 16 -4.17 47.01 34.32
CA VAL A 16 -4.56 46.46 33.03
C VAL A 16 -3.40 45.59 32.58
N ASP A 17 -3.45 44.31 32.96
CA ASP A 17 -2.79 43.27 32.19
C ASP A 17 -3.38 43.33 30.78
N VAL A 18 -2.54 43.70 29.82
CA VAL A 18 -2.88 43.58 28.40
C VAL A 18 -2.87 42.09 28.08
N GLU A 19 -4.01 41.43 28.32
CA GLU A 19 -4.36 40.19 27.63
C GLU A 19 -4.39 40.47 26.14
N SER A 20 -3.27 40.25 25.45
CA SER A 20 -3.29 40.01 24.01
C SER A 20 -3.88 38.61 23.79
N GLY A 21 -5.21 38.54 23.86
CA GLY A 21 -6.00 37.40 23.42
C GLY A 21 -5.89 37.22 21.91
N GLY A 22 -4.76 36.68 21.46
CA GLY A 22 -4.66 36.00 20.18
C GLY A 22 -5.04 34.55 20.41
N LEU A 23 -6.31 34.19 20.19
CA LEU A 23 -6.69 32.79 19.98
C LEU A 23 -5.68 32.20 18.97
N PRO A 24 -5.02 31.07 19.26
CA PRO A 24 -4.24 30.41 18.23
C PRO A 24 -5.25 30.07 17.14
N VAL A 25 -5.13 30.72 15.97
CA VAL A 25 -5.91 30.33 14.80
C VAL A 25 -5.39 28.94 14.44
N GLU A 26 -6.01 27.94 15.03
CA GLU A 26 -5.75 26.54 14.73
C GLU A 26 -6.05 26.36 13.25
N ARG A 27 -5.04 25.98 12.49
CA ARG A 27 -5.16 25.81 11.04
C ARG A 27 -6.06 24.61 10.78
N GLN A 28 -7.37 24.83 10.69
CA GLN A 28 -8.37 23.78 10.47
C GLN A 28 -8.45 23.34 8.99
N ASP A 29 -7.32 23.15 8.32
CA ASP A 29 -7.34 22.43 7.06
C ASP A 29 -7.47 20.91 7.33
N SER A 30 -8.05 20.19 6.37
CA SER A 30 -8.33 18.76 6.53
C SER A 30 -7.05 17.94 6.76
N LEU A 31 -5.91 18.41 6.24
CA LEU A 31 -4.60 17.77 6.38
C LEU A 31 -4.05 17.92 7.80
N PHE A 32 -4.16 19.09 8.41
CA PHE A 32 -3.77 19.32 9.80
C PHE A 32 -4.66 18.52 10.76
N ARG A 33 -5.96 18.44 10.47
CA ARG A 33 -6.89 17.64 11.27
C ARG A 33 -6.63 16.13 11.17
N GLU A 34 -6.22 15.65 9.99
CA GLU A 34 -5.75 14.27 9.79
C GLU A 34 -4.42 14.01 10.49
N ALA A 35 -3.46 14.95 10.45
CA ALA A 35 -2.18 14.85 11.14
C ALA A 35 -2.34 14.82 12.67
N VAL A 36 -3.16 15.71 13.24
CA VAL A 36 -3.44 15.75 14.69
C VAL A 36 -4.26 14.55 15.14
N ARG A 37 -5.14 14.00 14.27
CA ARG A 37 -5.87 12.76 14.55
C ARG A 37 -4.94 11.54 14.50
N ALA A 38 -3.98 11.50 13.57
CA ALA A 38 -2.96 10.45 13.53
C ALA A 38 -2.12 10.47 14.82
N GLU A 39 -1.77 11.66 15.32
CA GLU A 39 -1.07 11.85 16.60
C GLU A 39 -1.90 11.35 17.80
N HIS A 40 -3.20 11.71 17.88
CA HIS A 40 -4.08 11.24 18.96
C HIS A 40 -4.46 9.75 18.83
N ALA A 41 -4.54 9.20 17.62
CA ALA A 41 -4.74 7.78 17.38
C ALA A 41 -3.49 6.96 17.75
N GLY A 42 -2.29 7.51 17.52
CA GLY A 42 -1.01 6.93 17.94
C GLY A 42 -0.80 7.01 19.46
N ALA A 43 -1.19 8.10 20.11
CA ALA A 43 -1.06 8.25 21.57
C ALA A 43 -2.03 7.36 22.38
N ALA A 44 -3.17 6.97 21.80
CA ALA A 44 -4.13 6.03 22.40
C ALA A 44 -3.77 4.55 22.21
N HIS A 45 -2.57 4.24 21.68
CA HIS A 45 -2.18 2.90 21.23
C HIS A 45 -1.46 2.04 22.30
N TRP A 46 -1.40 2.51 23.56
CA TRP A 46 -0.65 1.85 24.65
C TRP A 46 -1.50 1.23 25.76
N ASP A 47 -2.80 1.00 25.56
CA ASP A 47 -3.61 0.31 26.59
C ASP A 47 -4.15 -1.05 26.15
N GLU A 48 -3.83 -2.01 27.01
CA GLU A 48 -3.82 -3.45 26.84
C GLU A 48 -5.24 -4.02 27.07
N GLN A 49 -6.16 -3.79 26.13
CA GLN A 49 -7.38 -4.61 26.02
C GLN A 49 -7.96 -4.58 24.60
N ASP A 50 -7.27 -5.29 23.70
CA ASP A 50 -7.67 -5.47 22.31
C ASP A 50 -8.91 -6.40 22.24
N SER A 51 -10.09 -5.80 22.34
CA SER A 51 -11.34 -6.47 22.02
C SER A 51 -11.24 -7.03 20.60
N TRP A 52 -11.37 -8.35 20.42
CA TRP A 52 -11.40 -9.02 19.11
C TRP A 52 -12.34 -8.34 18.11
N GLY A 53 -13.42 -7.70 18.59
CA GLY A 53 -14.33 -6.92 17.76
C GLY A 53 -13.69 -5.68 17.13
N ARG A 54 -12.78 -5.01 17.84
CA ARG A 54 -12.02 -3.85 17.33
C ARG A 54 -11.01 -4.29 16.27
N THR A 55 -10.25 -5.35 16.51
CA THR A 55 -9.32 -5.92 15.52
C THR A 55 -10.07 -6.36 14.25
N MET A 56 -11.24 -6.99 14.40
CA MET A 56 -12.04 -7.40 13.24
C MET A 56 -12.61 -6.20 12.47
N SER A 57 -13.04 -5.16 13.17
CA SER A 57 -13.51 -3.91 12.55
C SER A 57 -12.40 -3.20 11.78
N LEU A 58 -11.19 -3.13 12.35
CA LEU A 58 -10.02 -2.58 11.68
C LEU A 58 -9.60 -3.42 10.48
N ALA A 59 -9.61 -4.75 10.61
CA ALA A 59 -9.34 -5.66 9.49
C ALA A 59 -10.34 -5.45 8.34
N PHE A 60 -11.62 -5.25 8.64
CA PHE A 60 -12.62 -4.91 7.63
C PHE A 60 -12.33 -3.57 6.94
N GLN A 61 -11.90 -2.55 7.69
CA GLN A 61 -11.51 -1.25 7.12
C GLN A 61 -10.24 -1.33 6.28
N CYS A 62 -9.25 -2.14 6.70
CA CYS A 62 -8.05 -2.42 5.92
C CYS A 62 -8.40 -2.91 4.51
N VAL A 63 -9.44 -3.75 4.37
CA VAL A 63 -9.86 -4.24 3.05
C VAL A 63 -10.27 -3.09 2.12
N GLY A 64 -11.00 -2.09 2.61
CA GLY A 64 -11.47 -0.98 1.80
C GLY A 64 -10.39 -0.01 1.35
N ILE A 65 -9.44 0.28 2.25
CA ILE A 65 -8.45 1.33 2.04
C ILE A 65 -7.19 0.79 1.37
N LEU A 66 -6.77 -0.43 1.74
CA LEU A 66 -5.42 -0.93 1.47
C LEU A 66 -5.32 -1.85 0.26
N TYR A 67 -6.41 -2.54 -0.08
CA TYR A 67 -6.39 -3.66 -1.01
C TYR A 67 -6.93 -3.34 -2.40
N GLY A 68 -7.35 -2.10 -2.64
CA GLY A 68 -7.81 -1.65 -3.95
C GLY A 68 -6.74 -1.83 -5.02
N ASP A 69 -5.51 -1.39 -4.76
CA ASP A 69 -4.40 -1.43 -5.72
C ASP A 69 -4.05 -2.88 -6.10
N ILE A 70 -3.60 -3.67 -5.12
CA ILE A 70 -3.23 -5.09 -5.32
C ILE A 70 -4.41 -5.92 -5.86
N GLY A 71 -5.63 -5.60 -5.43
CA GLY A 71 -6.86 -6.26 -5.88
C GLY A 71 -7.23 -5.97 -7.33
N THR A 72 -6.65 -4.93 -7.95
CA THR A 72 -6.88 -4.57 -9.36
C THR A 72 -5.75 -5.01 -10.28
N SER A 73 -4.57 -5.36 -9.76
CA SER A 73 -3.45 -5.91 -10.54
C SER A 73 -3.82 -7.05 -11.52
N PRO A 74 -4.74 -7.99 -11.18
CA PRO A 74 -5.15 -9.04 -12.13
C PRO A 74 -5.79 -8.52 -13.42
N LEU A 75 -6.26 -7.27 -13.48
CA LEU A 75 -6.85 -6.71 -14.70
C LEU A 75 -5.83 -6.60 -15.84
N TYR A 76 -4.57 -6.31 -15.52
CA TYR A 76 -3.58 -5.91 -16.52
C TYR A 76 -2.31 -6.79 -16.53
N VAL A 77 -1.98 -7.52 -15.46
CA VAL A 77 -0.72 -8.30 -15.40
C VAL A 77 -0.58 -9.30 -16.55
N TYR A 78 -1.59 -10.12 -16.84
CA TYR A 78 -1.49 -11.10 -17.94
C TYR A 78 -1.48 -10.46 -19.32
N SER A 79 -2.29 -9.41 -19.54
CA SER A 79 -2.32 -8.69 -20.81
C SER A 79 -1.00 -7.96 -21.10
N SER A 80 -0.34 -7.43 -20.07
CA SER A 80 0.98 -6.81 -20.18
C SER A 80 2.09 -7.84 -20.34
N THR A 81 2.03 -8.95 -19.61
CA THR A 81 3.08 -10.00 -19.67
C THR A 81 3.12 -10.70 -21.03
N PHE A 82 1.97 -10.88 -21.67
CA PHE A 82 1.83 -11.56 -22.95
C PHE A 82 1.41 -10.59 -24.08
N GLU A 83 1.91 -9.34 -24.06
CA GLU A 83 1.59 -8.33 -25.09
C GLU A 83 1.79 -8.86 -26.53
N HIS A 84 2.86 -9.64 -26.75
CA HIS A 84 3.18 -10.28 -28.04
C HIS A 84 2.51 -11.65 -28.25
N GLY A 85 1.61 -12.06 -27.36
CA GLY A 85 0.96 -13.37 -27.34
C GLY A 85 1.73 -14.44 -26.56
N ILE A 86 1.14 -15.63 -26.48
CA ILE A 86 1.72 -16.79 -25.79
C ILE A 86 2.54 -17.61 -26.79
N GLY A 87 3.86 -17.65 -26.60
CA GLY A 87 4.79 -18.40 -27.46
C GLY A 87 4.70 -19.92 -27.27
N HIS A 88 4.65 -20.39 -26.03
CA HIS A 88 4.56 -21.81 -25.70
C HIS A 88 3.43 -22.08 -24.69
N PRO A 89 2.67 -23.20 -24.78
CA PRO A 89 1.56 -23.49 -23.86
C PRO A 89 1.96 -23.52 -22.39
N ASP A 90 3.16 -24.03 -22.07
CA ASP A 90 3.69 -24.05 -20.71
C ASP A 90 4.13 -22.68 -20.18
N ASP A 91 4.14 -21.64 -21.01
CA ASP A 91 4.53 -20.29 -20.57
C ASP A 91 3.49 -19.67 -19.66
N VAL A 92 2.22 -20.01 -19.83
CA VAL A 92 1.14 -19.60 -18.92
C VAL A 92 1.41 -20.15 -17.51
N VAL A 93 1.83 -21.42 -17.42
CA VAL A 93 2.18 -22.07 -16.15
C VAL A 93 3.47 -21.49 -15.56
N GLY A 94 4.46 -21.17 -16.42
CA GLY A 94 5.70 -20.51 -16.02
C GLY A 94 5.48 -19.12 -15.45
N VAL A 95 4.66 -18.29 -16.11
CA VAL A 95 4.28 -16.96 -15.64
C VAL A 95 3.44 -17.05 -14.37
N LEU A 96 2.47 -17.97 -14.30
CA LEU A 96 1.73 -18.20 -13.06
C LEU A 96 2.67 -18.54 -11.90
N SER A 97 3.66 -19.42 -12.13
CA SER A 97 4.67 -19.76 -11.13
C SER A 97 5.43 -18.52 -10.68
N LEU A 98 5.90 -17.70 -11.63
CA LEU A 98 6.56 -16.43 -11.32
C LEU A 98 5.70 -15.49 -10.49
N ILE A 99 4.42 -15.33 -10.82
CA ILE A 99 3.47 -14.51 -10.06
C ILE A 99 3.33 -15.04 -8.63
N VAL A 100 3.07 -16.35 -8.46
CA VAL A 100 2.91 -16.96 -7.12
C VAL A 100 4.15 -16.72 -6.26
N TYR A 101 5.34 -17.04 -6.78
CA TYR A 101 6.58 -16.91 -6.00
C TYR A 101 6.97 -15.45 -5.76
N SER A 102 6.71 -14.55 -6.71
CA SER A 102 6.98 -13.12 -6.54
C SER A 102 6.04 -12.52 -5.49
N PHE A 103 4.75 -12.85 -5.54
CA PHE A 103 3.78 -12.40 -4.55
C PHE A 103 4.10 -12.94 -3.14
N MET A 104 4.50 -14.21 -3.03
CA MET A 104 4.93 -14.80 -1.75
C MET A 104 6.20 -14.15 -1.22
N LEU A 105 7.19 -13.88 -2.07
CA LEU A 105 8.45 -13.29 -1.65
C LEU A 105 8.29 -11.80 -1.28
N PHE A 106 7.68 -11.01 -2.15
CA PHE A 106 7.61 -9.56 -1.98
C PHE A 106 6.45 -9.12 -1.08
N THR A 107 5.25 -9.65 -1.27
CA THR A 107 4.10 -9.23 -0.48
C THR A 107 4.05 -9.96 0.86
N VAL A 108 4.15 -11.29 0.87
CA VAL A 108 4.00 -12.07 2.11
C VAL A 108 5.25 -11.98 2.99
N ILE A 109 6.41 -12.43 2.47
CA ILE A 109 7.63 -12.50 3.28
C ILE A 109 8.20 -11.10 3.54
N LYS A 110 8.53 -10.33 2.50
CA LYS A 110 9.17 -9.02 2.64
C LYS A 110 8.25 -8.03 3.35
N ILE A 111 7.00 -7.85 2.92
CA ILE A 111 6.14 -6.82 3.52
C ILE A 111 5.48 -7.35 4.81
N VAL A 112 4.62 -8.36 4.71
CA VAL A 112 3.76 -8.78 5.84
C VAL A 112 4.56 -9.35 7.03
N PHE A 113 5.61 -10.13 6.77
CA PHE A 113 6.41 -10.73 7.84
C PHE A 113 7.62 -9.91 8.25
N VAL A 114 8.29 -9.21 7.33
CA VAL A 114 9.51 -8.46 7.66
C VAL A 114 9.23 -6.97 7.87
N ALA A 115 8.70 -6.28 6.86
CA ALA A 115 8.56 -4.82 6.90
C ALA A 115 7.57 -4.34 7.97
N LEU A 116 6.44 -5.02 8.19
CA LEU A 116 5.47 -4.60 9.23
C LEU A 116 6.07 -4.61 10.65
N HIS A 117 7.13 -5.38 10.89
CA HIS A 117 7.83 -5.41 12.18
C HIS A 117 8.96 -4.38 12.28
N ALA A 118 9.32 -3.72 11.18
CA ALA A 118 10.34 -2.68 11.13
C ALA A 118 9.66 -1.29 11.17
N ASN A 119 8.91 -1.02 12.25
CA ASN A 119 8.14 0.20 12.43
C ASN A 119 8.77 1.18 13.45
N ASP A 120 8.41 2.45 13.36
CA ASP A 120 8.81 3.52 14.28
C ASP A 120 7.60 3.89 15.15
N HIS A 121 7.50 3.33 16.36
CA HIS A 121 6.40 3.61 17.31
C HIS A 121 4.98 3.39 16.71
N GLY A 122 4.85 2.43 15.79
CA GLY A 122 3.59 2.15 15.10
C GLY A 122 3.48 2.79 13.73
N ASP A 123 4.31 3.78 13.39
CA ASP A 123 4.38 4.34 12.04
C ASP A 123 5.25 3.49 11.11
N GLY A 124 4.80 3.34 9.88
CA GLY A 124 5.51 2.60 8.83
C GLY A 124 5.69 3.44 7.58
N GLY A 125 6.35 2.88 6.57
CA GLY A 125 6.66 3.58 5.32
C GLY A 125 8.07 4.16 5.27
N THR A 126 8.41 4.70 4.09
CA THR A 126 9.74 5.23 3.79
C THR A 126 10.12 6.44 4.66
N PHE A 127 9.14 7.26 5.05
CA PHE A 127 9.34 8.39 5.96
C PHE A 127 9.65 7.94 7.40
N ALA A 128 8.89 6.97 7.93
CA ALA A 128 9.15 6.41 9.25
C ALA A 128 10.55 5.77 9.30
N LEU A 129 10.92 5.03 8.25
CA LEU A 129 12.26 4.42 8.17
C LEU A 129 13.38 5.47 8.10
N TYR A 130 13.20 6.55 7.35
CA TYR A 130 14.16 7.65 7.29
C TYR A 130 14.28 8.39 8.64
N SER A 131 13.15 8.63 9.32
CA SER A 131 13.12 9.21 10.67
C SER A 131 13.90 8.32 11.64
N LEU A 132 13.64 7.02 11.64
CA LEU A 132 14.28 6.03 12.51
C LEU A 132 15.80 5.99 12.29
N ILE A 133 16.25 5.98 11.03
CA ILE A 133 17.69 6.03 10.68
C ILE A 133 18.31 7.35 11.13
N SER A 134 17.62 8.48 10.89
CA SER A 134 18.13 9.81 11.24
C SER A 134 18.26 10.01 12.75
N ARG A 135 17.31 9.48 13.53
CA ARG A 135 17.24 9.49 15.00
C ARG A 135 18.34 8.62 15.62
N HIS A 136 18.50 7.39 15.14
CA HIS A 136 19.46 6.43 15.73
C HIS A 136 20.91 6.64 15.28
N ALA A 137 21.13 7.16 14.07
CA ALA A 137 22.46 7.39 13.51
C ALA A 137 22.95 8.85 13.61
N LYS A 138 22.20 9.77 14.25
CA LYS A 138 22.53 11.22 14.28
C LYS A 138 22.87 11.76 12.87
N VAL A 139 22.13 11.29 11.87
CA VAL A 139 22.33 11.65 10.46
C VAL A 139 21.46 12.84 10.06
N SER A 140 20.49 13.20 10.88
CA SER A 140 19.59 14.31 10.59
C SER A 140 20.33 15.65 10.50
N LEU A 141 20.08 16.39 9.43
CA LEU A 141 20.48 17.82 9.30
C LEU A 141 19.61 18.73 10.19
N ILE A 142 18.49 18.23 10.72
CA ILE A 142 17.54 18.92 11.61
C ILE A 142 17.36 18.06 12.88
N PRO A 143 17.55 18.58 14.10
CA PRO A 143 17.46 17.78 15.32
C PRO A 143 16.04 17.22 15.53
N ASN A 144 15.93 15.90 15.68
CA ASN A 144 14.68 15.18 15.95
C ASN A 144 14.90 14.22 17.12
N HIS A 145 14.92 14.75 18.34
CA HIS A 145 15.06 13.98 19.58
C HIS A 145 13.70 13.94 20.28
N GLN A 146 13.16 12.74 20.50
CA GLN A 146 11.93 12.51 21.29
C GLN A 146 12.30 11.96 22.67
N ALA A 147 11.49 12.29 23.69
CA ALA A 147 11.75 11.96 25.10
C ALA A 147 11.81 10.44 25.38
N GLU A 148 11.18 9.62 24.53
CA GLU A 148 11.12 8.16 24.65
C GLU A 148 12.47 7.48 24.37
N ASP A 149 13.39 8.13 23.63
CA ASP A 149 14.75 7.63 23.38
C ASP A 149 15.62 7.55 24.63
N GLU A 150 15.36 8.45 25.59
CA GLU A 150 16.14 8.56 26.81
C GLU A 150 15.89 7.36 27.74
N LEU A 151 14.71 6.75 27.64
CA LEU A 151 14.29 5.59 28.43
C LEU A 151 14.90 4.27 27.93
N ILE A 152 15.12 4.11 26.61
CA ILE A 152 15.69 2.88 26.02
C ILE A 152 17.20 2.78 26.27
N SER A 153 17.89 3.93 26.33
CA SER A 153 19.32 4.05 26.67
C SER A 153 19.64 3.46 28.05
N GLY A 154 18.76 3.62 29.03
CA GLY A 154 18.97 3.17 30.41
C GLY A 154 18.92 1.65 30.61
N TYR A 155 18.25 0.90 29.73
CA TYR A 155 18.00 -0.54 29.92
C TYR A 155 19.00 -1.47 29.21
N SER A 156 19.81 -0.97 28.28
CA SER A 156 20.74 -1.78 27.49
C SER A 156 22.18 -1.73 28.03
N SER A 157 22.40 -2.22 29.26
CA SER A 157 23.75 -2.44 29.81
C SER A 157 23.84 -3.72 30.63
N SER A 158 23.61 -4.87 29.99
CA SER A 158 24.14 -6.16 30.49
C SER A 158 24.08 -7.24 29.40
N GLY A 159 25.19 -7.47 28.69
CA GLY A 159 25.33 -8.60 27.75
C GLY A 159 26.30 -8.35 26.59
N LYS A 160 26.99 -9.40 26.14
CA LYS A 160 27.89 -9.32 24.96
C LYS A 160 27.08 -8.88 23.73
N PRO A 161 27.52 -7.89 22.93
CA PRO A 161 26.75 -7.38 21.81
C PRO A 161 26.59 -8.45 20.73
N SER A 162 25.33 -8.74 20.38
CA SER A 162 24.95 -9.62 19.26
C SER A 162 25.58 -9.14 17.94
N ALA A 163 25.82 -10.06 17.01
CA ALA A 163 26.45 -9.76 15.72
C ALA A 163 25.68 -8.67 14.93
N THR A 164 24.36 -8.63 15.06
CA THR A 164 23.49 -7.59 14.48
C THR A 164 23.76 -6.21 15.09
N LEU A 165 23.95 -6.12 16.41
CA LEU A 165 24.23 -4.87 17.11
C LEU A 165 25.60 -4.30 16.72
N ARG A 166 26.58 -5.19 16.49
CA ARG A 166 27.91 -4.82 16.03
C ARG A 166 27.91 -4.27 14.60
N ARG A 167 27.11 -4.86 13.70
CA ARG A 167 26.88 -4.34 12.34
C ARG A 167 26.17 -2.99 12.35
N ALA A 168 25.16 -2.83 13.20
CA ALA A 168 24.45 -1.56 13.35
C ALA A 168 25.38 -0.44 13.85
N HIS A 169 26.23 -0.73 14.84
CA HIS A 169 27.21 0.23 15.34
C HIS A 169 28.26 0.64 14.28
N TRP A 170 28.72 -0.32 13.47
CA TRP A 170 29.64 -0.04 12.37
C TRP A 170 29.00 0.81 11.26
N LEU A 171 27.76 0.48 10.85
CA LEU A 171 26.99 1.29 9.91
C LEU A 171 26.75 2.71 10.44
N LYS A 172 26.40 2.82 11.72
CA LYS A 172 26.25 4.11 12.41
C LYS A 172 27.54 4.93 12.34
N GLN A 173 28.68 4.33 12.68
CA GLN A 173 29.98 5.02 12.59
C GLN A 173 30.31 5.47 11.17
N LEU A 174 30.03 4.66 10.15
CA LEU A 174 30.23 5.04 8.74
C LEU A 174 29.33 6.21 8.32
N LEU A 175 28.06 6.18 8.70
CA LEU A 175 27.11 7.26 8.40
C LEU A 175 27.43 8.54 9.16
N GLU A 176 27.90 8.44 10.41
CA GLU A 176 28.29 9.59 11.23
C GLU A 176 29.58 10.24 10.72
N ALA A 177 30.57 9.43 10.31
CA ALA A 177 31.89 9.90 9.89
C ALA A 177 31.90 10.57 8.50
N SER A 178 31.03 10.13 7.58
CA SER A 178 31.08 10.58 6.19
C SER A 178 29.96 11.57 5.84
N LYS A 179 30.33 12.83 5.55
CA LYS A 179 29.38 13.83 5.02
C LYS A 179 28.76 13.38 3.69
N ALA A 180 29.51 12.66 2.86
CA ALA A 180 29.02 12.10 1.60
C ALA A 180 27.96 11.02 1.83
N ALA A 181 28.11 10.18 2.86
CA ALA A 181 27.10 9.17 3.21
C ALA A 181 25.79 9.81 3.67
N LYS A 182 25.85 10.89 4.47
CA LYS A 182 24.66 11.66 4.88
C LYS A 182 23.93 12.28 3.68
N ILE A 183 24.69 12.92 2.78
CA ILE A 183 24.12 13.51 1.54
C ILE A 183 23.53 12.42 0.65
N SER A 184 24.22 11.29 0.49
CA SER A 184 23.74 10.17 -0.32
C SER A 184 22.47 9.54 0.26
N LEU A 185 22.40 9.35 1.58
CA LEU A 185 21.18 8.89 2.25
C LEU A 185 20.02 9.86 2.04
N PHE A 186 20.27 11.16 2.18
CA PHE A 186 19.25 12.20 1.96
C PHE A 186 18.73 12.20 0.51
N LEU A 187 19.64 12.17 -0.48
CA LEU A 187 19.26 12.09 -1.89
C LEU A 187 18.52 10.79 -2.23
N LEU A 188 18.95 9.66 -1.66
CA LEU A 188 18.26 8.37 -1.82
C LEU A 188 16.84 8.42 -1.26
N THR A 189 16.66 9.11 -0.13
CA THR A 189 15.35 9.29 0.51
C THR A 189 14.44 10.16 -0.34
N ILE A 190 14.94 11.30 -0.84
CA ILE A 190 14.18 12.15 -1.78
C ILE A 190 13.77 11.35 -3.01
N LEU A 191 14.69 10.58 -3.59
CA LEU A 191 14.41 9.74 -4.75
C LEU A 191 13.33 8.70 -4.44
N ALA A 192 13.41 8.02 -3.29
CA ALA A 192 12.42 7.04 -2.87
C ALA A 192 11.02 7.67 -2.69
N ILE A 193 10.94 8.83 -2.05
CA ILE A 193 9.68 9.58 -1.88
C ILE A 193 9.12 9.99 -3.25
N ALA A 194 9.96 10.47 -4.17
CA ALA A 194 9.53 10.84 -5.51
C ALA A 194 8.97 9.63 -6.29
N MET A 195 9.58 8.45 -6.16
CA MET A 195 9.07 7.21 -6.74
C MET A 195 7.70 6.83 -6.17
N VAL A 196 7.52 6.91 -4.84
CA VAL A 196 6.23 6.64 -4.17
C VAL A 196 5.14 7.62 -4.62
N ILE A 197 5.46 8.90 -4.77
CA ILE A 197 4.51 9.90 -5.28
C ILE A 197 4.15 9.59 -6.74
N SER A 198 5.13 9.22 -7.56
CA SER A 198 4.89 8.84 -8.95
C SER A 198 3.94 7.64 -9.06
N ASP A 199 4.12 6.63 -8.22
CA ASP A 199 3.22 5.46 -8.15
C ASP A 199 1.80 5.90 -7.76
N ALA A 200 1.66 6.70 -6.69
CA ALA A 200 0.37 7.21 -6.23
C ALA A 200 -0.39 8.05 -7.28
N VAL A 201 0.33 8.73 -8.19
CA VAL A 201 -0.26 9.51 -9.29
C VAL A 201 -0.69 8.62 -10.47
N LEU A 202 0.07 7.56 -10.77
CA LEU A 202 -0.18 6.69 -11.93
C LEU A 202 -1.24 5.61 -11.68
N THR A 203 -1.35 5.13 -10.44
CA THR A 203 -2.24 4.02 -10.09
C THR A 203 -3.74 4.30 -10.34
N PRO A 204 -4.32 5.45 -9.93
CA PRO A 204 -5.74 5.71 -10.17
C PRO A 204 -6.10 5.77 -11.67
N PRO A 205 -5.37 6.50 -12.53
CA PRO A 205 -5.62 6.49 -13.97
C PRO A 205 -5.53 5.11 -14.61
N ILE A 206 -4.48 4.33 -14.30
CA ILE A 206 -4.29 3.00 -14.88
C ILE A 206 -5.43 2.06 -14.45
N SER A 207 -5.76 2.05 -13.16
CA SER A 207 -6.82 1.19 -12.61
C SER A 207 -8.19 1.50 -13.20
N VAL A 208 -8.56 2.79 -13.28
CA VAL A 208 -9.85 3.20 -13.86
C VAL A 208 -9.86 2.94 -15.35
N LEU A 209 -8.78 3.22 -16.08
CA LEU A 209 -8.71 2.95 -17.52
C LEU A 209 -8.85 1.46 -17.83
N SER A 210 -8.18 0.59 -17.07
CA SER A 210 -8.32 -0.87 -17.20
C SER A 210 -9.74 -1.33 -16.89
N ALA A 211 -10.40 -0.76 -15.88
CA ALA A 211 -11.78 -1.09 -15.54
C ALA A 211 -12.78 -0.64 -16.63
N VAL A 212 -12.66 0.60 -17.12
CA VAL A 212 -13.51 1.15 -18.19
C VAL A 212 -13.24 0.46 -19.52
N GLY A 213 -11.99 0.05 -19.78
CA GLY A 213 -11.61 -0.74 -20.94
C GLY A 213 -12.42 -2.04 -21.08
N GLY A 214 -12.81 -2.65 -19.96
CA GLY A 214 -13.70 -3.81 -19.92
C GLY A 214 -15.10 -3.57 -20.50
N LEU A 215 -15.57 -2.31 -20.58
CA LEU A 215 -16.85 -1.97 -21.21
C LEU A 215 -16.87 -2.29 -22.70
N ARG A 216 -15.71 -2.27 -23.38
CA ARG A 216 -15.60 -2.64 -24.81
C ARG A 216 -16.07 -4.06 -25.09
N GLU A 217 -15.90 -4.96 -24.13
CA GLU A 217 -16.32 -6.36 -24.27
C GLU A 217 -17.84 -6.49 -24.37
N LYS A 218 -18.59 -5.60 -23.70
CA LYS A 218 -20.06 -5.59 -23.71
C LYS A 218 -20.65 -4.60 -24.71
N VAL A 219 -19.93 -3.54 -25.03
CA VAL A 219 -20.37 -2.48 -25.94
C VAL A 219 -19.25 -2.22 -26.96
N PRO A 220 -19.20 -2.99 -28.07
CA PRO A 220 -18.11 -2.92 -29.05
C PRO A 220 -18.01 -1.60 -29.81
N HIS A 221 -19.07 -0.78 -29.77
CA HIS A 221 -19.14 0.51 -30.47
C HIS A 221 -18.45 1.66 -29.73
N LEU A 222 -17.98 1.45 -28.50
CA LEU A 222 -17.24 2.47 -27.75
C LEU A 222 -15.87 2.70 -28.38
N THR A 223 -15.59 3.95 -28.77
CA THR A 223 -14.26 4.34 -29.27
C THR A 223 -13.27 4.52 -28.13
N THR A 224 -11.97 4.42 -28.44
CA THR A 224 -10.90 4.65 -27.45
C THR A 224 -11.01 6.03 -26.81
N ASP A 225 -11.34 7.06 -27.60
CA ASP A 225 -11.48 8.43 -27.09
C ASP A 225 -12.62 8.56 -26.08
N GLN A 226 -13.75 7.89 -26.33
CA GLN A 226 -14.87 7.87 -25.39
C GLN A 226 -14.48 7.21 -24.06
N ILE A 227 -13.70 6.13 -24.11
CA ILE A 227 -13.22 5.45 -22.90
C ILE A 227 -12.30 6.34 -22.07
N VAL A 228 -11.41 7.08 -22.74
CA VAL A 228 -10.53 8.05 -22.07
C VAL A 228 -11.36 9.15 -21.41
N TRP A 229 -12.35 9.73 -22.10
CA TRP A 229 -13.21 10.77 -21.51
C TRP A 229 -14.10 10.26 -20.36
N ILE A 230 -14.61 9.03 -20.46
CA ILE A 230 -15.33 8.39 -19.34
C ILE A 230 -14.38 8.20 -18.15
N THR A 231 -13.15 7.76 -18.40
CA THR A 231 -12.11 7.60 -17.37
C THR A 231 -11.80 8.93 -16.67
N VAL A 232 -11.59 10.00 -17.43
CA VAL A 232 -11.37 11.35 -16.89
C VAL A 232 -12.56 11.80 -16.04
N ALA A 233 -13.79 11.62 -16.51
CA ALA A 233 -14.99 11.98 -15.75
C ALA A 233 -15.09 11.20 -14.42
N ILE A 234 -14.83 9.90 -14.43
CA ILE A 234 -14.81 9.07 -13.23
C ILE A 234 -13.75 9.56 -12.25
N LEU A 235 -12.52 9.84 -12.72
CA LEU A 235 -11.45 10.35 -11.88
C LEU A 235 -11.83 11.69 -11.24
N VAL A 236 -12.35 12.66 -12.01
CA VAL A 236 -12.79 13.96 -11.47
C VAL A 236 -13.82 13.77 -10.36
N VAL A 237 -14.82 12.89 -10.55
CA VAL A 237 -15.84 12.62 -9.54
C VAL A 237 -15.24 11.94 -8.31
N LEU A 238 -14.39 10.92 -8.49
CA LEU A 238 -13.75 10.21 -7.38
C LEU A 238 -12.88 11.16 -6.53
N PHE A 239 -12.03 11.97 -7.17
CA PHE A 239 -11.20 12.96 -6.48
C PHE A 239 -12.03 14.09 -5.87
N ALA A 240 -13.14 14.50 -6.50
CA ALA A 240 -14.05 15.49 -5.92
C ALA A 240 -14.72 14.98 -4.64
N ILE A 241 -14.99 13.68 -4.52
CA ILE A 241 -15.57 13.07 -3.32
C ILE A 241 -14.55 12.99 -2.17
N GLN A 242 -13.24 12.89 -2.46
CA GLN A 242 -12.20 12.79 -1.43
C GLN A 242 -12.18 14.00 -0.48
N ARG A 243 -12.69 15.17 -0.89
CA ARG A 243 -12.81 16.36 -0.01
C ARG A 243 -13.65 16.13 1.25
N TYR A 244 -14.49 15.10 1.28
CA TYR A 244 -15.36 14.77 2.41
C TYR A 244 -14.67 13.93 3.50
N GLY A 245 -13.37 13.66 3.33
CA GLY A 245 -12.51 12.97 4.29
C GLY A 245 -12.25 11.53 3.91
N THR A 246 -10.98 11.13 3.97
CA THR A 246 -10.50 9.78 3.62
C THR A 246 -11.11 8.70 4.52
N ASP A 247 -11.32 9.00 5.80
CA ASP A 247 -11.96 8.10 6.78
C ASP A 247 -13.35 7.63 6.31
N LYS A 248 -14.25 8.58 5.99
CA LYS A 248 -15.64 8.26 5.60
C LYS A 248 -15.73 7.54 4.27
N VAL A 249 -14.84 7.90 3.35
CA VAL A 249 -14.69 7.23 2.06
C VAL A 249 -14.22 5.78 2.30
N GLY A 250 -13.18 5.57 3.11
CA GLY A 250 -12.66 4.24 3.45
C GLY A 250 -13.71 3.27 4.00
N TYR A 251 -14.55 3.73 4.93
CA TYR A 251 -15.67 2.92 5.46
C TYR A 251 -16.68 2.52 4.39
N SER A 252 -16.97 3.41 3.44
CA SER A 252 -17.94 3.16 2.36
C SER A 252 -17.38 2.25 1.26
N PHE A 253 -16.07 2.29 1.05
CA PHE A 253 -15.37 1.48 0.05
C PHE A 253 -15.08 0.06 0.54
N ALA A 254 -14.97 -0.18 1.85
CA ALA A 254 -14.71 -1.51 2.40
C ALA A 254 -15.69 -2.61 1.93
N PRO A 255 -17.03 -2.42 1.98
CA PRO A 255 -17.97 -3.40 1.41
C PRO A 255 -17.78 -3.61 -0.10
N ILE A 256 -17.44 -2.56 -0.84
CA ILE A 256 -17.28 -2.61 -2.30
C ILE A 256 -16.05 -3.42 -2.66
N ILE A 257 -14.90 -3.16 -2.02
CA ILE A 257 -13.66 -3.90 -2.25
C ILE A 257 -13.78 -5.33 -1.75
N LEU A 258 -14.43 -5.58 -0.61
CA LEU A 258 -14.67 -6.94 -0.15
C LEU A 258 -15.53 -7.73 -1.15
N LEU A 259 -16.62 -7.14 -1.64
CA LEU A 259 -17.46 -7.76 -2.67
C LEU A 259 -16.66 -8.01 -3.96
N TRP A 260 -15.84 -7.04 -4.38
CA TRP A 260 -14.94 -7.18 -5.51
C TRP A 260 -13.98 -8.37 -5.34
N LEU A 261 -13.28 -8.45 -4.21
CA LEU A 261 -12.34 -9.53 -3.89
C LEU A 261 -13.05 -10.90 -3.89
N LEU A 262 -14.25 -10.98 -3.32
CA LEU A 262 -15.05 -12.21 -3.33
C LEU A 262 -15.46 -12.60 -4.75
N LEU A 263 -15.86 -11.64 -5.58
CA LEU A 263 -16.25 -11.90 -6.97
C LEU A 263 -15.07 -12.38 -7.81
N ILE A 264 -13.90 -11.75 -7.72
CA ILE A 264 -12.72 -12.20 -8.49
C ILE A 264 -12.20 -13.55 -7.99
N GLY A 265 -12.27 -13.80 -6.68
CA GLY A 265 -11.93 -15.11 -6.12
C GLY A 265 -12.87 -16.21 -6.63
N ALA A 266 -14.18 -15.93 -6.62
CA ALA A 266 -15.18 -16.88 -7.13
C ALA A 266 -15.04 -17.16 -8.62
N THR A 267 -14.76 -16.14 -9.44
CA THR A 267 -14.52 -16.33 -10.89
C THR A 267 -13.22 -17.10 -11.13
N GLY A 268 -12.17 -16.82 -10.37
CA GLY A 268 -10.93 -17.58 -10.37
C GLY A 268 -11.15 -19.06 -10.07
N LEU A 269 -11.90 -19.36 -9.02
CA LEU A 269 -12.24 -20.74 -8.63
C LEU A 269 -13.04 -21.46 -9.70
N TYR A 270 -14.05 -20.79 -10.25
CA TYR A 270 -14.86 -21.32 -11.33
C TYR A 270 -14.01 -21.67 -12.55
N ASN A 271 -13.09 -20.79 -12.93
CA ASN A 271 -12.23 -21.01 -14.09
C ASN A 271 -11.23 -22.15 -13.88
N LEU A 272 -10.67 -22.26 -12.68
CA LEU A 272 -9.80 -23.37 -12.31
C LEU A 272 -10.51 -24.73 -12.46
N ILE A 273 -11.74 -24.84 -11.93
CA ILE A 273 -12.51 -26.09 -11.99
C ILE A 273 -12.98 -26.39 -13.42
N LYS A 274 -13.37 -25.36 -14.17
CA LYS A 274 -13.98 -25.53 -15.50
C LYS A 274 -12.97 -25.75 -16.62
N HIS A 275 -11.85 -25.03 -16.62
CA HIS A 275 -10.94 -24.97 -17.77
C HIS A 275 -9.77 -25.93 -17.64
N ASP A 276 -8.97 -25.80 -16.57
CA ASP A 276 -7.79 -26.64 -16.39
C ASP A 276 -7.26 -26.63 -14.95
N ILE A 277 -7.32 -27.78 -14.27
CA ILE A 277 -6.77 -27.97 -12.93
C ILE A 277 -5.25 -28.16 -12.96
N SER A 278 -4.69 -28.56 -14.12
CA SER A 278 -3.26 -28.86 -14.24
C SER A 278 -2.36 -27.63 -14.08
N VAL A 279 -2.91 -26.42 -14.19
CA VAL A 279 -2.17 -25.16 -13.95
C VAL A 279 -1.64 -25.05 -12.52
N LEU A 280 -2.21 -25.81 -11.55
CA LEU A 280 -1.69 -25.90 -10.18
C LEU A 280 -0.26 -26.47 -10.11
N ARG A 281 0.23 -27.07 -11.19
CA ARG A 281 1.66 -27.43 -11.30
C ARG A 281 2.58 -26.21 -11.21
N ALA A 282 2.07 -24.99 -11.42
CA ALA A 282 2.78 -23.73 -11.24
C ALA A 282 3.34 -23.53 -9.81
N PHE A 283 2.82 -24.22 -8.80
CA PHE A 283 3.44 -24.21 -7.46
C PHE A 283 4.84 -24.83 -7.43
N ASN A 284 5.23 -25.60 -8.45
CA ASN A 284 6.60 -26.10 -8.59
C ASN A 284 7.50 -25.02 -9.23
N PRO A 285 8.58 -24.58 -8.56
CA PRO A 285 9.44 -23.50 -9.07
C PRO A 285 10.24 -23.91 -10.31
N LYS A 286 10.27 -25.20 -10.67
CA LYS A 286 10.86 -25.68 -11.92
C LYS A 286 10.30 -24.95 -13.14
N TYR A 287 9.01 -24.62 -13.15
CA TYR A 287 8.37 -23.92 -14.27
C TYR A 287 8.92 -22.51 -14.51
N ILE A 288 9.45 -21.85 -13.47
CA ILE A 288 10.15 -20.57 -13.59
C ILE A 288 11.44 -20.77 -14.39
N ILE A 289 12.25 -21.76 -14.01
CA ILE A 289 13.52 -22.07 -14.66
C ILE A 289 13.28 -22.44 -16.12
N ASP A 290 12.27 -23.27 -16.39
CA ASP A 290 11.91 -23.70 -17.73
C ASP A 290 11.41 -22.52 -18.58
N TYR A 291 10.64 -21.59 -18.00
CA TYR A 291 10.18 -20.37 -18.67
C TYR A 291 11.35 -19.48 -19.10
N PHE A 292 12.32 -19.20 -18.21
CA PHE A 292 13.49 -18.41 -18.56
C PHE A 292 14.39 -19.10 -19.58
N ARG A 293 14.53 -20.43 -19.51
CA ARG A 293 15.29 -21.21 -20.50
C ARG A 293 14.67 -21.12 -21.90
N ARG A 294 13.35 -21.15 -22.00
CA ARG A 294 12.61 -21.05 -23.27
C ARG A 294 12.63 -19.64 -23.85
N ASN A 295 12.23 -18.65 -23.04
CA ASN A 295 11.98 -17.28 -23.52
C ASN A 295 13.19 -16.36 -23.46
N LYS A 296 14.27 -16.75 -22.76
CA LYS A 296 15.54 -16.02 -22.68
C LYS A 296 15.31 -14.52 -22.42
N LYS A 297 15.61 -13.65 -23.40
CA LYS A 297 15.47 -12.19 -23.29
C LYS A 297 14.03 -11.76 -23.02
N GLU A 298 13.06 -12.33 -23.73
CA GLU A 298 11.63 -12.03 -23.54
C GLU A 298 11.17 -12.40 -22.12
N GLY A 299 11.69 -13.50 -21.57
CA GLY A 299 11.41 -13.90 -20.20
C GLY A 299 11.94 -12.90 -19.16
N TRP A 300 13.06 -12.22 -19.43
CA TRP A 300 13.56 -11.16 -18.56
C TRP A 300 12.76 -9.87 -18.69
N LEU A 301 12.30 -9.53 -19.91
CA LEU A 301 11.44 -8.37 -20.12
C LEU A 301 10.07 -8.55 -19.46
N SER A 302 9.54 -9.77 -19.48
CA SER A 302 8.24 -10.09 -18.88
C SER A 302 8.22 -9.97 -17.35
N LEU A 303 9.38 -10.05 -16.68
CA LEU A 303 9.50 -9.75 -15.25
C LEU A 303 8.98 -8.35 -14.92
N GLY A 304 9.23 -7.35 -15.78
CA GLY A 304 8.72 -5.99 -15.56
C GLY A 304 7.20 -5.95 -15.43
N SER A 305 6.50 -6.72 -16.26
CA SER A 305 5.04 -6.87 -16.19
C SER A 305 4.58 -7.72 -14.99
N ILE A 306 5.40 -8.67 -14.53
CA ILE A 306 5.10 -9.49 -13.35
C ILE A 306 5.26 -8.67 -12.06
N LEU A 307 6.16 -7.68 -12.00
CA LEU A 307 6.30 -6.78 -10.84
C LEU A 307 4.98 -6.09 -10.48
N LEU A 308 4.15 -5.81 -11.48
CA LEU A 308 2.81 -5.24 -11.33
C LEU A 308 1.84 -6.10 -10.50
N CYS A 309 2.14 -7.38 -10.22
CA CYS A 309 1.28 -8.22 -9.38
C CYS A 309 1.37 -7.90 -7.89
N PHE A 310 2.42 -7.16 -7.47
CA PHE A 310 2.61 -6.75 -6.09
C PHE A 310 2.84 -5.24 -5.93
N THR A 311 2.67 -4.46 -7.00
CA THR A 311 2.54 -3.00 -6.90
C THR A 311 1.35 -2.67 -5.99
N GLY A 312 1.53 -1.70 -5.10
CA GLY A 312 0.59 -1.43 -4.01
C GLY A 312 0.86 -2.20 -2.71
N SER A 313 1.74 -3.21 -2.70
CA SER A 313 2.14 -3.88 -1.45
C SER A 313 2.82 -2.94 -0.46
N GLU A 314 3.46 -1.88 -0.95
CA GLU A 314 4.11 -0.85 -0.14
C GLU A 314 3.11 -0.04 0.68
N ALA A 315 1.87 0.10 0.21
CA ALA A 315 0.81 0.75 0.95
C ALA A 315 0.55 0.04 2.29
N LEU A 316 0.72 -1.30 2.36
CA LEU A 316 0.58 -2.04 3.62
C LEU A 316 1.58 -1.58 4.66
N PHE A 317 2.80 -1.27 4.24
CA PHE A 317 3.82 -0.77 5.15
C PHE A 317 3.61 0.71 5.48
N ALA A 318 3.21 1.54 4.52
CA ALA A 318 2.98 2.97 4.73
C ALA A 318 1.80 3.29 5.67
N ASN A 319 0.78 2.41 5.75
CA ASN A 319 -0.43 2.65 6.54
C ASN A 319 -0.39 2.04 7.94
N LEU A 320 0.80 1.68 8.45
CA LEU A 320 0.94 1.09 9.78
C LEU A 320 0.48 2.04 10.90
N GLY A 321 0.62 3.35 10.70
CA GLY A 321 0.18 4.37 11.66
C GLY A 321 -1.34 4.46 11.85
N TYR A 322 -2.12 3.89 10.93
CA TYR A 322 -3.59 3.85 11.03
C TYR A 322 -4.13 2.47 11.42
N PHE A 323 -3.39 1.40 11.10
CA PHE A 323 -3.87 0.03 11.29
C PHE A 323 -2.87 -0.84 12.06
N SER A 324 -3.36 -1.57 13.05
CA SER A 324 -2.55 -2.58 13.77
C SER A 324 -2.04 -3.67 12.81
N ILE A 325 -0.82 -4.16 13.08
CA ILE A 325 -0.20 -5.28 12.33
C ILE A 325 -1.13 -6.50 12.26
N ARG A 326 -1.78 -6.86 13.38
CA ARG A 326 -2.69 -8.02 13.45
C ARG A 326 -3.90 -7.88 12.52
N SER A 327 -4.47 -6.67 12.44
CA SER A 327 -5.60 -6.40 11.54
C SER A 327 -5.19 -6.54 10.07
N ILE A 328 -4.03 -5.98 9.70
CA ILE A 328 -3.47 -6.11 8.35
C ILE A 328 -3.21 -7.58 8.01
N GLN A 329 -2.58 -8.34 8.91
CA GLN A 329 -2.29 -9.76 8.71
C GLN A 329 -3.57 -10.58 8.51
N LEU A 330 -4.60 -10.35 9.34
CA LEU A 330 -5.86 -11.06 9.25
C LEU A 330 -6.59 -10.77 7.93
N SER A 331 -6.79 -9.49 7.59
CA SER A 331 -7.47 -9.11 6.36
C SER A 331 -6.67 -9.53 5.12
N PHE A 332 -5.34 -9.51 5.20
CA PHE A 332 -4.47 -9.94 4.10
C PHE A 332 -4.61 -11.45 3.85
N SER A 333 -4.47 -12.26 4.90
CA SER A 333 -4.49 -13.72 4.81
C SER A 333 -5.86 -14.28 4.45
N PHE A 334 -6.95 -13.67 4.89
CA PHE A 334 -8.30 -14.19 4.68
C PHE A 334 -9.08 -13.53 3.54
N ALA A 335 -8.76 -12.30 3.15
CA ALA A 335 -9.45 -11.61 2.05
C ALA A 335 -8.55 -11.47 0.81
N LEU A 336 -7.46 -10.71 0.90
CA LEU A 336 -6.67 -10.34 -0.28
C LEU A 336 -5.97 -11.54 -0.91
N LEU A 337 -5.14 -12.25 -0.14
CA LEU A 337 -4.29 -13.34 -0.62
C LEU A 337 -5.10 -14.43 -1.34
N PRO A 338 -6.15 -15.04 -0.75
CA PRO A 338 -6.89 -16.08 -1.43
C PRO A 338 -7.59 -15.58 -2.69
N SER A 339 -8.22 -14.39 -2.65
CA SER A 339 -8.94 -13.84 -3.80
C SER A 339 -8.04 -13.53 -4.98
N VAL A 340 -6.93 -12.82 -4.76
CA VAL A 340 -6.01 -12.41 -5.82
C VAL A 340 -5.27 -13.62 -6.41
N LEU A 341 -4.75 -14.50 -5.56
CA LEU A 341 -4.05 -15.70 -6.00
C LEU A 341 -4.97 -16.62 -6.82
N LEU A 342 -6.21 -16.81 -6.37
CA LEU A 342 -7.20 -17.63 -7.06
C LEU A 342 -7.62 -17.02 -8.40
N THR A 343 -7.66 -15.69 -8.49
CA THR A 343 -7.89 -14.96 -9.75
C THR A 343 -6.78 -15.25 -10.75
N TYR A 344 -5.51 -15.13 -10.35
CA TYR A 344 -4.37 -15.43 -11.22
C TYR A 344 -4.36 -16.89 -11.68
N ILE A 345 -4.61 -17.83 -10.76
CA ILE A 345 -4.73 -19.26 -11.07
C ILE A 345 -5.87 -19.50 -12.06
N GLY A 346 -7.03 -18.87 -11.87
CA GLY A 346 -8.16 -19.01 -12.79
C GLY A 346 -7.92 -18.39 -14.16
N GLN A 347 -7.23 -17.25 -14.23
CA GLN A 347 -6.83 -16.63 -15.50
C GLN A 347 -5.85 -17.51 -16.27
N ALA A 348 -4.88 -18.13 -15.58
CA ALA A 348 -4.00 -19.12 -16.17
C ALA A 348 -4.77 -20.32 -16.72
N ALA A 349 -5.70 -20.89 -15.93
CA ALA A 349 -6.55 -22.01 -16.35
C ALA A 349 -7.34 -21.67 -17.63
N PHE A 350 -7.89 -20.46 -17.69
CA PHE A 350 -8.60 -19.96 -18.87
C PHE A 350 -7.69 -19.81 -20.09
N LEU A 351 -6.50 -19.20 -19.92
CA LEU A 351 -5.53 -18.98 -21.00
C LEU A 351 -4.94 -20.27 -21.55
N SER A 352 -4.78 -21.31 -20.73
CA SER A 352 -4.34 -22.64 -21.18
C SER A 352 -5.28 -23.25 -22.23
N LYS A 353 -6.57 -22.88 -22.23
CA LYS A 353 -7.55 -23.31 -23.24
C LYS A 353 -7.85 -22.25 -24.31
N ASN A 354 -7.66 -20.97 -23.98
CA ASN A 354 -7.99 -19.84 -24.84
C ASN A 354 -6.78 -18.90 -25.04
N PRO A 355 -5.69 -19.35 -25.67
CA PRO A 355 -4.44 -18.59 -25.74
C PRO A 355 -4.52 -17.32 -26.61
N LYS A 356 -5.60 -17.13 -27.38
CA LYS A 356 -5.82 -15.93 -28.21
C LYS A 356 -6.42 -14.75 -27.44
N ASN A 357 -6.97 -14.98 -26.25
CA ASN A 357 -7.73 -13.97 -25.49
C ASN A 357 -6.87 -13.23 -24.46
N VAL A 358 -5.59 -13.00 -24.77
CA VAL A 358 -4.63 -12.40 -23.83
C VAL A 358 -4.97 -10.96 -23.47
N ALA A 359 -5.28 -10.12 -24.47
CA ALA A 359 -5.50 -8.69 -24.27
C ALA A 359 -6.65 -8.38 -23.29
N ASN A 360 -7.70 -9.20 -23.28
CA ASN A 360 -8.87 -9.06 -22.41
C ASN A 360 -9.01 -10.23 -21.43
N THR A 361 -7.91 -10.87 -21.01
CA THR A 361 -7.95 -12.12 -20.23
C THR A 361 -8.91 -12.06 -19.04
N PHE A 362 -8.85 -10.99 -18.25
CA PHE A 362 -9.69 -10.81 -17.07
C PHE A 362 -11.20 -10.80 -17.41
N PHE A 363 -11.60 -10.04 -18.43
CA PHE A 363 -13.00 -9.90 -18.83
C PHE A 363 -13.50 -11.10 -19.64
N ALA A 364 -12.64 -11.72 -20.45
CA ALA A 364 -12.98 -12.92 -21.22
C ALA A 364 -13.14 -14.15 -20.32
N ALA A 365 -12.42 -14.18 -19.19
CA ALA A 365 -12.50 -15.26 -18.21
C ALA A 365 -13.74 -15.16 -17.30
N THR A 366 -14.53 -14.09 -17.35
CA THR A 366 -15.74 -14.00 -16.52
C THR A 366 -16.87 -14.87 -17.09
N PRO A 367 -17.64 -15.60 -16.26
CA PRO A 367 -18.69 -16.50 -16.75
C PRO A 367 -19.77 -15.75 -17.55
N SER A 368 -19.94 -16.08 -18.83
CA SER A 368 -20.94 -15.41 -19.69
C SER A 368 -22.24 -16.21 -19.86
N LYS A 369 -23.38 -15.52 -20.07
CA LYS A 369 -24.69 -16.16 -20.35
C LYS A 369 -24.69 -17.03 -21.61
N LYS A 370 -23.84 -16.74 -22.61
CA LYS A 370 -23.75 -17.52 -23.85
C LYS A 370 -23.26 -18.95 -23.60
N GLU A 371 -22.42 -19.16 -22.59
CA GLU A 371 -21.94 -20.50 -22.22
C GLU A 371 -22.96 -21.30 -21.40
N ARG A 372 -23.86 -20.64 -20.66
CA ARG A 372 -24.96 -21.33 -19.96
C ARG A 372 -25.96 -21.97 -20.94
N ARG A 373 -26.12 -21.44 -22.16
CA ARG A 373 -27.05 -21.97 -23.17
C ARG A 373 -26.50 -23.13 -24.01
N ARG A 374 -25.19 -23.40 -23.99
CA ARG A 374 -24.60 -24.55 -24.71
C ARG A 374 -24.65 -25.86 -23.92
N LYS A 375 -25.16 -25.83 -22.68
CA LYS A 375 -25.22 -26.98 -21.76
C LYS A 375 -26.64 -27.47 -21.45
N TRP A 376 -27.65 -27.01 -22.18
CA TRP A 376 -29.03 -27.49 -22.07
C TRP A 376 -29.58 -27.83 -23.43
#